data_AF-A0A7S0M4Q9-F1
#
_entry.id   AF-A0A7S0M4Q9-F1
#
_cell.length_a   1.000
_cell.length_b   1.000
_cell.length_c   1.000
_cell.angle_alpha   90.00
_cell.angle_beta   90.00
_cell.angle_gamma   90.00
#
_symmetry.space_group_name_H-M   'P 1'
#
loop_
_entity.id
_entity.type
_entity.pdbx_description
1 polymer ?
#
loop_
_entity_poly.entity_id
_entity_poly.type
_entity_poly.pdbx_seq_one_letter_code
_entity_poly.pdbx_strand_id
1 'polypeptide(L)'
;VIGLYEYLWTKNNLLQTRCMYHKCPPVQVPDTIILKDKSAISWYFSSLKSGALQRRSKELSTGKATQALMKLQSPGTDIVCVFVGSAAGDAQPITEYLSKSGLEYFIAAPTSRRTKVGILQSFVCPKGTSNFVIRVTWTPESCTMDSCININKMSDPDLDIQERAATNDEKNCVLIPTCGNVIATQLEKMCACIADHLHLVSSQQLKVASMILIFKIDAGDRVWLLWCEKMEVNDDQGNPIRGPDSITDSVIKTSHPIAPSSTALNMSLNSNEADSDDQDEKPPRSSTLSRTNGSEEGDEEFAFGATKPSERFPLSGSSRDEYYEGEDPVMRSNSSASEGVEAMDHILIPAGALDRLARKDSAVNPVARSRHRKVNSSDDPASSTGYDRKDRRDPISRSDNVQRKLEAGDKQSSFRRQIVEEKRLREQAQQQILQTRELLKRSEAKANALKARLRLAEGNKAAAP
;
A
#
# COMPACT_ATOMS: atom_id res chain seq x y z
N VAL A 1 -12.87 2.11 3.94
CA VAL A 1 -11.43 1.77 3.74
C VAL A 1 -11.21 0.71 2.65
N ILE A 2 -11.78 -0.49 2.77
CA ILE A 2 -11.57 -1.61 1.82
C ILE A 2 -11.95 -1.25 0.37
N GLY A 3 -12.90 -0.34 0.19
CA GLY A 3 -13.32 0.12 -1.13
C GLY A 3 -12.30 0.98 -1.90
N LEU A 4 -11.22 1.45 -1.26
CA LEU A 4 -10.25 2.36 -1.92
C LEU A 4 -9.74 1.79 -3.26
N TYR A 5 -9.43 0.49 -3.33
CA TYR A 5 -8.91 -0.13 -4.54
C TYR A 5 -9.89 -0.13 -5.71
N GLU A 6 -11.20 -0.23 -5.43
CA GLU A 6 -12.23 -0.14 -6.46
C GLU A 6 -12.23 1.26 -7.08
N TYR A 7 -12.13 2.32 -6.25
CA TYR A 7 -12.03 3.69 -6.75
C TYR A 7 -10.73 3.93 -7.52
N LEU A 8 -9.59 3.45 -7.00
CA LEU A 8 -8.31 3.56 -7.70
C LEU A 8 -8.32 2.86 -9.06
N TRP A 9 -8.97 1.70 -9.17
CA TRP A 9 -9.07 0.95 -10.42
C TRP A 9 -10.12 1.53 -11.39
N THR A 10 -11.17 2.15 -10.86
CA THR A 10 -12.24 2.75 -11.67
C THR A 10 -11.67 3.83 -12.58
N LYS A 11 -11.99 3.73 -13.87
CA LYS A 11 -11.58 4.72 -14.87
C LYS A 11 -12.56 5.90 -14.86
N ASN A 12 -12.02 7.10 -14.95
CA ASN A 12 -12.84 8.29 -15.18
C ASN A 12 -13.31 8.31 -16.65
N ASN A 13 -14.60 8.09 -16.87
CA ASN A 13 -15.21 8.13 -18.20
C ASN A 13 -15.53 9.55 -18.67
N LEU A 14 -15.63 10.53 -17.77
CA LEU A 14 -16.05 11.91 -18.08
C LEU A 14 -14.99 12.70 -18.84
N LEU A 15 -13.73 12.27 -18.82
CA LEU A 15 -12.61 12.98 -19.44
C LEU A 15 -11.95 12.21 -20.59
N GLN A 16 -12.67 11.34 -21.29
CA GLN A 16 -12.16 10.59 -22.45
C GLN A 16 -11.50 11.45 -23.55
N THR A 17 -11.64 12.77 -23.48
CA THR A 17 -11.06 13.74 -24.40
C THR A 17 -9.69 14.28 -23.90
N ARG A 18 -8.62 13.64 -24.39
CA ARG A 18 -7.32 14.26 -24.77
C ARG A 18 -6.25 14.64 -23.73
N CYS A 19 -6.45 14.59 -22.41
CA CYS A 19 -5.34 14.88 -21.48
C CYS A 19 -4.52 13.62 -21.12
N MET A 20 -3.22 13.62 -21.42
CA MET A 20 -2.28 12.52 -21.12
C MET A 20 -2.14 12.15 -19.61
N TYR A 21 -2.82 12.88 -18.73
CA TYR A 21 -2.78 12.73 -17.27
C TYR A 21 -3.94 11.88 -16.70
N HIS A 22 -4.76 11.26 -17.54
CA HIS A 22 -5.88 10.36 -17.17
C HIS A 22 -5.47 9.01 -16.58
N LYS A 23 -4.23 8.86 -16.14
CA LYS A 23 -3.77 7.61 -15.56
C LYS A 23 -4.22 7.58 -14.10
N CYS A 24 -4.73 6.42 -13.66
CA CYS A 24 -4.79 6.02 -12.26
C CYS A 24 -3.59 6.65 -11.52
N PRO A 25 -3.78 7.17 -10.29
CA PRO A 25 -2.68 7.72 -9.50
C PRO A 25 -1.44 6.85 -9.64
N PRO A 26 -0.22 7.42 -9.75
CA PRO A 26 1.01 6.68 -10.04
C PRO A 26 1.46 5.87 -8.81
N VAL A 27 0.60 4.97 -8.37
CA VAL A 27 0.71 4.18 -7.16
C VAL A 27 0.77 2.72 -7.55
N GLN A 28 1.75 2.02 -7.00
CA GLN A 28 1.84 0.58 -7.13
C GLN A 28 1.08 -0.05 -5.96
N VAL A 29 0.33 -1.09 -6.27
CA VAL A 29 -0.44 -1.90 -5.32
C VAL A 29 0.06 -3.32 -5.48
N PRO A 30 0.54 -3.97 -4.41
CA PRO A 30 0.90 -5.39 -4.45
C PRO A 30 -0.35 -6.24 -4.66
N ASP A 31 -0.19 -7.54 -4.90
CA ASP A 31 -1.34 -8.43 -5.04
C ASP A 31 -2.24 -8.35 -3.80
N THR A 32 -3.40 -7.72 -3.95
CA THR A 32 -4.35 -7.41 -2.89
C THR A 32 -5.69 -8.06 -3.19
N ILE A 33 -6.07 -9.03 -2.38
CA ILE A 33 -7.32 -9.78 -2.48
C ILE A 33 -8.27 -9.30 -1.38
N ILE A 34 -9.43 -8.79 -1.77
CA ILE A 34 -10.49 -8.43 -0.84
C ILE A 34 -11.25 -9.69 -0.44
N LEU A 35 -11.39 -9.92 0.86
CA LEU A 35 -12.10 -11.06 1.43
C LEU A 35 -13.41 -10.63 2.09
N LYS A 36 -14.42 -11.48 1.94
CA LYS A 36 -15.64 -11.50 2.78
C LYS A 36 -15.97 -12.94 3.12
N ASP A 37 -16.11 -13.22 4.40
CA ASP A 37 -16.34 -14.56 4.95
C ASP A 37 -15.32 -15.57 4.38
N LYS A 38 -14.02 -15.19 4.39
CA LYS A 38 -12.87 -15.93 3.82
C LYS A 38 -12.96 -16.22 2.32
N SER A 39 -13.97 -15.70 1.63
CA SER A 39 -14.16 -15.83 0.19
C SER A 39 -13.60 -14.62 -0.54
N ALA A 40 -12.82 -14.85 -1.60
CA ALA A 40 -12.23 -13.78 -2.40
C ALA A 40 -13.30 -13.10 -3.27
N ILE A 41 -13.49 -11.79 -3.09
CA ILE A 41 -14.45 -10.98 -3.86
C ILE A 41 -13.79 -10.33 -5.08
N SER A 42 -12.63 -9.72 -4.86
CA SER A 42 -11.89 -8.99 -5.89
C SER A 42 -10.40 -9.08 -5.64
N TRP A 43 -9.62 -8.96 -6.70
CA TRP A 43 -8.16 -9.01 -6.64
C TRP A 43 -7.58 -7.90 -7.51
N TYR A 44 -6.86 -6.99 -6.85
CA TYR A 44 -6.16 -5.86 -7.44
C TYR A 44 -4.65 -6.07 -7.41
N PHE A 45 -3.96 -5.67 -8.47
CA PHE A 45 -2.51 -5.79 -8.55
C PHE A 45 -1.94 -4.81 -9.57
N SER A 46 -0.70 -4.38 -9.39
CA SER A 46 -0.01 -3.55 -10.37
C SER A 46 0.77 -4.41 -11.37
N SER A 47 0.59 -4.12 -12.66
CA SER A 47 1.36 -4.81 -13.70
C SER A 47 2.85 -4.48 -13.55
N LEU A 48 3.70 -5.49 -13.44
CA LEU A 48 5.16 -5.30 -13.37
C LEU A 48 5.73 -4.64 -14.64
N LYS A 49 5.05 -4.77 -15.79
CA LYS A 49 5.51 -4.21 -17.06
C LYS A 49 5.12 -2.74 -17.24
N SER A 50 3.88 -2.38 -16.90
CA SER A 50 3.34 -1.03 -17.14
C SER A 50 3.19 -0.18 -15.89
N GLY A 51 3.28 -0.78 -14.70
CA GLY A 51 2.94 -0.13 -13.43
C GLY A 51 1.45 0.17 -13.26
N ALA A 52 0.61 -0.17 -14.24
CA ALA A 52 -0.82 0.14 -14.18
C ALA A 52 -1.55 -0.80 -13.23
N LEU A 53 -2.49 -0.25 -12.45
CA LEU A 53 -3.39 -1.01 -11.60
C LEU A 53 -4.36 -1.85 -12.45
N GLN A 54 -4.43 -3.13 -12.16
CA GLN A 54 -5.28 -4.11 -12.82
C GLN A 54 -6.17 -4.80 -11.79
N ARG A 55 -7.33 -5.29 -12.26
CA ARG A 55 -8.26 -6.09 -11.48
C ARG A 55 -8.49 -7.42 -12.19
N ARG A 56 -8.41 -8.52 -11.44
CA ARG A 56 -8.78 -9.85 -11.95
C ARG A 56 -10.30 -10.04 -11.79
N SER A 57 -11.02 -10.14 -12.90
CA SER A 57 -12.49 -10.19 -12.92
C SER A 57 -13.08 -11.58 -13.22
N LYS A 58 -12.32 -12.49 -13.85
CA LYS A 58 -12.83 -13.82 -14.23
C LYS A 58 -12.49 -14.86 -13.17
N GLU A 59 -13.51 -15.60 -12.73
CA GLU A 59 -13.42 -16.81 -11.88
C GLU A 59 -12.38 -16.73 -10.75
N LEU A 60 -12.59 -15.76 -9.85
CA LEU A 60 -11.76 -15.61 -8.68
C LEU A 60 -12.11 -16.68 -7.65
N SER A 61 -11.38 -17.79 -7.64
CA SER A 61 -11.45 -18.74 -6.53
C SER A 61 -10.42 -18.40 -5.46
N THR A 62 -10.82 -18.52 -4.19
CA THR A 62 -9.93 -18.29 -3.04
C THR A 62 -8.66 -19.14 -3.15
N GLY A 63 -8.77 -20.41 -3.56
CA GLY A 63 -7.61 -21.30 -3.74
C GLY A 63 -6.62 -20.83 -4.81
N LYS A 64 -7.10 -20.30 -5.95
CA LYS A 64 -6.20 -19.74 -6.99
C LYS A 64 -5.51 -18.47 -6.51
N ALA A 65 -6.22 -17.65 -5.74
CA ALA A 65 -5.71 -16.42 -5.17
C ALA A 65 -4.62 -16.69 -4.11
N THR A 66 -4.86 -17.62 -3.19
CA THR A 66 -3.90 -18.00 -2.13
C THR A 66 -2.65 -18.65 -2.71
N GLN A 67 -2.80 -19.56 -3.67
CA GLN A 67 -1.66 -20.16 -4.38
C GLN A 67 -0.80 -19.11 -5.10
N ALA A 68 -1.41 -18.05 -5.63
CA ALA A 68 -0.66 -16.98 -6.25
C ALA A 68 0.15 -16.18 -5.23
N LEU A 69 -0.43 -15.84 -4.07
CA LEU A 69 0.31 -15.18 -2.98
C LEU A 69 1.51 -16.02 -2.52
N MET A 70 1.34 -17.33 -2.38
CA MET A 70 2.43 -18.24 -1.96
C MET A 70 3.59 -18.31 -2.96
N LYS A 71 3.33 -18.12 -4.26
CA LYS A 71 4.34 -18.10 -5.31
C LYS A 71 5.17 -16.83 -5.33
N LEU A 72 4.69 -15.76 -4.71
CA LEU A 72 5.33 -14.43 -4.67
C LEU A 72 6.23 -14.25 -3.44
N GLN A 73 6.50 -15.33 -2.69
CA GLN A 73 7.38 -15.29 -1.54
C GLN A 73 8.74 -14.67 -1.90
N SER A 74 9.12 -13.63 -1.17
CA SER A 74 10.43 -13.01 -1.35
C SER A 74 11.54 -13.88 -0.77
N PRO A 75 12.72 -13.96 -1.42
CA PRO A 75 13.86 -14.68 -0.86
C PRO A 75 14.29 -14.00 0.45
N GLY A 76 14.52 -14.80 1.50
CA GLY A 76 15.00 -14.31 2.80
C GLY A 76 13.94 -14.06 3.85
N THR A 77 12.66 -14.31 3.56
CA THR A 77 11.59 -14.31 4.58
C THR A 77 10.59 -15.44 4.33
N ASP A 78 10.07 -15.99 5.41
CA ASP A 78 8.98 -16.96 5.46
C ASP A 78 7.59 -16.33 5.28
N ILE A 79 7.50 -15.00 5.31
CA ILE A 79 6.26 -14.24 5.21
C ILE A 79 5.83 -14.13 3.74
N VAL A 80 4.57 -14.50 3.45
CA VAL A 80 4.01 -14.45 2.10
C VAL A 80 3.00 -13.33 1.92
N CYS A 81 2.22 -13.03 2.96
CA CYS A 81 1.20 -12.00 2.91
C CYS A 81 0.90 -11.43 4.30
N VAL A 82 0.19 -10.32 4.31
CA VAL A 82 -0.43 -9.72 5.49
C VAL A 82 -1.94 -9.72 5.32
N PHE A 83 -2.65 -10.19 6.34
CA PHE A 83 -4.08 -9.97 6.46
C PHE A 83 -4.31 -8.64 7.19
N VAL A 84 -5.19 -7.80 6.64
CA VAL A 84 -5.65 -6.57 7.30
C VAL A 84 -7.17 -6.62 7.41
N GLY A 85 -7.66 -6.76 8.63
CA GLY A 85 -9.08 -6.84 8.96
C GLY A 85 -9.54 -5.70 9.86
N SER A 86 -10.85 -5.56 9.99
CA SER A 86 -11.48 -4.68 10.97
C SER A 86 -12.55 -5.46 11.70
N ALA A 87 -12.56 -5.41 13.03
CA ALA A 87 -13.67 -5.90 13.82
C ALA A 87 -14.53 -4.72 14.29
N ALA A 88 -15.84 -4.93 14.40
CA ALA A 88 -16.72 -3.92 14.95
C ALA A 88 -16.30 -3.61 16.40
N GLY A 89 -16.00 -2.34 16.68
CA GLY A 89 -15.57 -1.86 17.99
C GLY A 89 -14.05 -1.77 18.19
N ASP A 90 -13.24 -2.32 17.28
CA ASP A 90 -11.79 -2.18 17.36
C ASP A 90 -11.37 -0.81 16.80
N ALA A 91 -10.59 -0.05 17.57
CA ALA A 91 -10.10 1.28 17.17
C ALA A 91 -9.00 1.21 16.10
N GLN A 92 -8.32 0.08 15.98
CA GLN A 92 -7.19 -0.13 15.09
C GLN A 92 -7.43 -1.36 14.21
N PRO A 93 -6.97 -1.34 12.94
CA PRO A 93 -7.07 -2.50 12.09
C PRO A 93 -6.21 -3.64 12.63
N ILE A 94 -6.72 -4.86 12.47
CA ILE A 94 -6.00 -6.08 12.83
C ILE A 94 -5.05 -6.40 11.68
N THR A 95 -3.75 -6.46 11.97
CA THR A 95 -2.72 -6.85 11.00
C THR A 95 -2.10 -8.18 11.42
N GLU A 96 -2.22 -9.20 10.57
CA GLU A 96 -1.66 -10.52 10.82
C GLU A 96 -0.73 -10.92 9.66
N TYR A 97 0.56 -11.01 9.94
CA TYR A 97 1.56 -11.50 8.99
C TYR A 97 1.53 -13.03 8.90
N LEU A 98 1.49 -13.58 7.69
CA LEU A 98 1.23 -15.01 7.48
C LEU A 98 2.39 -15.65 6.71
N SER A 99 2.83 -16.83 7.19
CA SER A 99 3.63 -17.77 6.41
C SER A 99 2.75 -18.56 5.43
N LYS A 100 3.35 -19.44 4.63
CA LYS A 100 2.60 -20.36 3.75
C LYS A 100 1.60 -21.19 4.53
N SER A 101 2.06 -21.88 5.58
CA SER A 101 1.20 -22.72 6.44
C SER A 101 0.20 -21.87 7.22
N GLY A 102 0.60 -20.68 7.69
CA GLY A 102 -0.30 -19.73 8.34
C GLY A 102 -1.43 -19.26 7.42
N LEU A 103 -1.15 -19.02 6.14
CA LEU A 103 -2.16 -18.67 5.14
C LEU A 103 -3.13 -19.83 4.87
N GLU A 104 -2.64 -21.07 4.75
CA GLU A 104 -3.50 -22.25 4.58
C GLU A 104 -4.44 -22.43 5.77
N TYR A 105 -3.88 -22.36 6.99
CA TYR A 105 -4.65 -22.42 8.22
C TYR A 105 -5.66 -21.28 8.31
N PHE A 106 -5.25 -20.05 8.00
CA PHE A 106 -6.13 -18.87 8.04
C PHE A 106 -7.36 -19.03 7.13
N ILE A 107 -7.21 -19.64 5.96
CA ILE A 107 -8.31 -19.87 5.02
C ILE A 107 -9.19 -21.05 5.42
N ALA A 108 -8.61 -22.10 6.00
CA ALA A 108 -9.36 -23.27 6.48
C ALA A 108 -10.10 -23.00 7.80
N ALA A 109 -9.60 -22.06 8.61
CA ALA A 109 -10.18 -21.71 9.89
C ALA A 109 -11.59 -21.10 9.73
N PRO A 110 -12.52 -21.40 10.65
CA PRO A 110 -13.85 -20.80 10.65
C PRO A 110 -13.79 -19.27 10.68
N THR A 111 -14.71 -18.62 9.95
CA THR A 111 -14.83 -17.16 9.95
C THR A 111 -15.14 -16.65 11.35
N SER A 112 -14.28 -15.77 11.88
CA SER A 112 -14.49 -15.07 13.14
C SER A 112 -14.95 -13.63 12.91
N ARG A 113 -15.45 -12.95 13.94
CA ARG A 113 -15.83 -11.52 13.85
C ARG A 113 -14.69 -10.64 13.31
N ARG A 114 -13.45 -10.98 13.67
CA ARG A 114 -12.21 -10.28 13.27
C ARG A 114 -11.77 -10.55 11.84
N THR A 115 -12.22 -11.65 11.26
CA THR A 115 -11.78 -12.13 9.93
C THR A 115 -12.92 -12.20 8.93
N LYS A 116 -14.08 -11.64 9.29
CA LYS A 116 -15.28 -11.60 8.45
C LYS A 116 -15.05 -10.78 7.19
N VAL A 117 -14.39 -9.64 7.31
CA VAL A 117 -14.11 -8.74 6.19
C VAL A 117 -12.68 -8.21 6.34
N GLY A 118 -11.94 -8.20 5.24
CA GLY A 118 -10.57 -7.69 5.24
C GLY A 118 -9.90 -7.83 3.89
N ILE A 119 -8.59 -7.64 3.87
CA ILE A 119 -7.74 -7.82 2.70
C ILE A 119 -6.61 -8.80 3.01
N LEU A 120 -6.28 -9.66 2.05
CA LEU A 120 -5.02 -10.39 2.00
C LEU A 120 -4.12 -9.71 0.99
N GLN A 121 -2.95 -9.26 1.44
CA GLN A 121 -2.03 -8.52 0.61
C GLN A 121 -0.66 -9.19 0.58
N SER A 122 -0.11 -9.42 -0.61
CA SER A 122 1.24 -9.96 -0.77
C SER A 122 2.26 -9.12 0.00
N PHE A 123 3.15 -9.79 0.71
CA PHE A 123 4.16 -9.13 1.51
C PHE A 123 5.24 -8.51 0.61
N VAL A 124 5.31 -7.18 0.62
CA VAL A 124 6.38 -6.43 -0.06
C VAL A 124 7.64 -6.48 0.81
N CYS A 125 8.73 -7.06 0.33
CA CYS A 125 9.99 -7.09 1.09
C CYS A 125 10.58 -5.67 1.20
N PRO A 126 10.80 -5.13 2.42
CA PRO A 126 11.34 -3.79 2.62
C PRO A 126 12.79 -3.67 2.17
N LYS A 127 13.23 -2.44 1.95
CA LYS A 127 14.65 -2.11 1.83
C LYS A 127 15.34 -2.19 3.20
N GLY A 128 15.99 -3.32 3.50
CA GLY A 128 16.78 -3.48 4.72
C GLY A 128 16.60 -4.84 5.38
N THR A 129 17.03 -4.97 6.63
CA THR A 129 16.94 -6.22 7.41
C THR A 129 15.69 -6.34 8.27
N SER A 130 15.06 -5.20 8.57
CA SER A 130 13.90 -5.12 9.45
C SER A 130 12.67 -4.65 8.70
N ASN A 131 11.49 -5.01 9.20
CA ASN A 131 10.27 -4.51 8.58
C ASN A 131 10.10 -3.02 8.85
N PHE A 132 9.66 -2.27 7.84
CA PHE A 132 9.21 -0.90 8.05
C PHE A 132 8.09 -0.52 7.08
N VAL A 133 7.29 0.44 7.53
CA VAL A 133 6.26 1.09 6.72
C VAL A 133 6.35 2.60 6.91
N ILE A 134 5.83 3.36 5.95
CA ILE A 134 5.68 4.81 6.07
C ILE A 134 4.18 5.09 6.20
N ARG A 135 3.79 5.61 7.36
CA ARG A 135 2.44 6.07 7.63
C ARG A 135 2.35 7.53 7.22
N VAL A 136 1.44 7.83 6.30
CA VAL A 136 1.22 9.18 5.78
C VAL A 136 -0.16 9.64 6.21
N THR A 137 -0.21 10.71 7.01
CA THR A 137 -1.44 11.42 7.35
C THR A 137 -1.55 12.62 6.43
N TRP A 138 -2.60 12.66 5.63
CA TRP A 138 -2.81 13.68 4.60
C TRP A 138 -4.15 14.38 4.79
N THR A 139 -4.13 15.71 4.67
CA THR A 139 -5.29 16.58 4.46
C THR A 139 -4.97 17.50 3.27
N PRO A 140 -5.96 18.19 2.68
CA PRO A 140 -5.69 19.19 1.64
C PRO A 140 -4.70 20.28 2.06
N GLU A 141 -4.63 20.60 3.34
CA GLU A 141 -3.80 21.67 3.91
C GLU A 141 -2.46 21.18 4.47
N SER A 142 -2.31 19.88 4.75
CA SER A 142 -1.14 19.36 5.46
C SER A 142 -0.83 17.90 5.12
N CYS A 143 0.45 17.54 5.20
CA CYS A 143 0.88 16.16 5.05
C CYS A 143 2.00 15.85 6.04
N THR A 144 1.76 14.90 6.95
CA THR A 144 2.74 14.42 7.93
C THR A 144 3.05 12.96 7.68
N MET A 145 4.29 12.55 7.99
CA MET A 145 4.78 11.21 7.69
C MET A 145 5.61 10.66 8.83
N ASP A 146 5.33 9.43 9.22
CA ASP A 146 6.07 8.70 10.23
C ASP A 146 6.56 7.38 9.63
N SER A 147 7.85 7.10 9.77
CA SER A 147 8.42 5.80 9.47
C SER A 147 8.28 4.92 10.70
N CYS A 148 7.51 3.83 10.59
CA CYS A 148 7.36 2.82 11.64
C CYS A 148 8.32 1.67 11.33
N ILE A 149 9.37 1.52 12.12
CA ILE A 149 10.43 0.52 11.89
C ILE A 149 10.39 -0.51 13.01
N ASN A 150 10.23 -1.79 12.66
CA ASN A 150 10.36 -2.88 13.61
C ASN A 150 11.84 -3.05 14.03
N ILE A 151 12.11 -3.16 15.33
CA ILE A 151 13.47 -3.28 15.87
C ILE A 151 14.10 -4.66 15.59
N ASN A 152 13.26 -5.68 15.43
CA ASN A 152 13.64 -7.05 15.19
C ASN A 152 13.99 -7.25 13.71
N LYS A 153 14.91 -8.19 13.44
CA LYS A 153 15.29 -8.54 12.07
C LYS A 153 14.27 -9.52 11.51
N MET A 154 13.90 -9.35 10.25
CA MET A 154 12.99 -10.28 9.56
C MET A 154 13.58 -11.67 9.39
N SER A 155 14.91 -11.81 9.46
CA SER A 155 15.61 -13.09 9.31
C SER A 155 15.86 -13.82 10.63
N ASP A 156 15.39 -13.29 11.76
CA ASP A 156 15.63 -13.87 13.08
C ASP A 156 14.78 -15.14 13.28
N PRO A 157 15.36 -16.35 13.37
CA PRO A 157 14.57 -17.57 13.50
C PRO A 157 13.99 -17.76 14.92
N ASP A 158 14.52 -17.04 15.92
CA ASP A 158 14.14 -17.22 17.32
C ASP A 158 12.86 -16.46 17.68
N LEU A 159 12.40 -15.57 16.79
CA LEU A 159 11.23 -14.72 16.98
C LEU A 159 10.08 -15.15 16.07
N ASP A 160 8.85 -15.04 16.59
CA ASP A 160 7.66 -15.30 15.80
C ASP A 160 7.53 -14.29 14.64
N ILE A 161 6.81 -14.70 13.59
CA ILE A 161 6.54 -13.85 12.42
C ILE A 161 5.91 -12.51 12.84
N GLN A 162 4.98 -12.49 13.80
CA GLN A 162 4.37 -11.23 14.24
C GLN A 162 5.40 -10.33 14.91
N GLU A 163 6.25 -10.86 15.79
CA GLU A 163 7.26 -10.07 16.51
C GLU A 163 8.28 -9.44 15.56
N ARG A 164 8.61 -10.14 14.46
CA ARG A 164 9.52 -9.66 13.41
C ARG A 164 8.91 -8.66 12.43
N ALA A 165 7.60 -8.73 12.21
CA ALA A 165 6.95 -8.04 11.11
C ALA A 165 5.92 -6.99 11.54
N ALA A 166 5.34 -7.07 12.73
CA ALA A 166 4.39 -6.07 13.20
C ALA A 166 5.01 -4.66 13.18
N THR A 167 4.27 -3.70 12.65
CA THR A 167 4.69 -2.28 12.57
C THR A 167 3.74 -1.35 13.33
N ASN A 168 2.75 -1.92 14.01
CA ASN A 168 1.75 -1.25 14.85
C ASN A 168 1.91 -1.59 16.34
N ASP A 169 2.95 -2.33 16.70
CA ASP A 169 3.25 -2.69 18.10
C ASP A 169 4.27 -1.70 18.67
N GLU A 170 3.84 -0.91 19.66
CA GLU A 170 4.68 0.08 20.34
C GLU A 170 5.93 -0.53 20.98
N LYS A 171 5.89 -1.81 21.39
CA LYS A 171 7.04 -2.46 22.05
C LYS A 171 8.16 -2.78 21.07
N ASN A 172 7.79 -3.17 19.86
CA ASN A 172 8.71 -3.67 18.84
C ASN A 172 8.97 -2.65 17.73
N CYS A 173 8.39 -1.45 17.81
CA CYS A 173 8.48 -0.47 16.74
C CYS A 173 9.04 0.87 17.23
N VAL A 174 9.87 1.47 16.40
CA VAL A 174 10.34 2.86 16.57
C VAL A 174 9.66 3.73 15.52
N LEU A 175 9.04 4.82 15.98
CA LEU A 175 8.47 5.85 15.12
C LEU A 175 9.51 6.93 14.86
N ILE A 176 9.77 7.20 13.58
CA ILE A 176 10.71 8.24 13.16
C ILE A 176 9.98 9.24 12.27
N PRO A 177 9.77 10.49 12.73
CA PRO A 177 9.20 11.55 11.90
C PRO A 177 10.02 11.71 10.62
N THR A 178 9.36 11.67 9.48
CA THR A 178 9.99 11.70 8.17
C THR A 178 9.76 13.06 7.53
N CYS A 179 10.77 13.93 7.53
CA CYS A 179 10.70 15.28 6.98
C CYS A 179 11.79 15.52 5.92
N GLY A 180 11.50 16.41 4.96
CA GLY A 180 12.51 17.05 4.11
C GLY A 180 13.26 16.15 3.13
N ASN A 181 12.74 14.97 2.81
CA ASN A 181 13.32 14.06 1.83
C ASN A 181 12.50 14.05 0.53
N VAL A 182 13.16 13.71 -0.59
CA VAL A 182 12.52 13.62 -1.92
C VAL A 182 11.32 12.67 -1.91
N ILE A 183 11.39 11.62 -1.09
CA ILE A 183 10.31 10.65 -0.93
C ILE A 183 9.08 11.25 -0.24
N ALA A 184 9.23 12.16 0.73
CA ALA A 184 8.09 12.84 1.35
C ALA A 184 7.35 13.69 0.33
N THR A 185 8.05 14.51 -0.46
CA THR A 185 7.41 15.27 -1.54
C THR A 185 6.74 14.36 -2.57
N GLN A 186 7.32 13.20 -2.86
CA GLN A 186 6.70 12.21 -3.75
C GLN A 186 5.43 11.61 -3.16
N LEU A 187 5.46 11.18 -1.89
CA LEU A 187 4.32 10.59 -1.19
C LEU A 187 3.19 11.61 -1.01
N GLU A 188 3.50 12.86 -0.69
CA GLU A 188 2.53 13.96 -0.60
C GLU A 188 1.81 14.16 -1.95
N LYS A 189 2.56 14.22 -3.05
CA LYS A 189 1.98 14.30 -4.41
C LYS A 189 1.12 13.07 -4.74
N MET A 190 1.56 11.87 -4.36
CA MET A 190 0.78 10.66 -4.57
C MET A 190 -0.54 10.70 -3.79
N CYS A 191 -0.52 11.14 -2.54
CA CYS A 191 -1.70 11.36 -1.73
C CYS A 191 -2.67 12.36 -2.39
N ALA A 192 -2.17 13.53 -2.83
CA ALA A 192 -2.98 14.51 -3.54
C ALA A 192 -3.62 13.91 -4.81
N CYS A 193 -2.84 13.19 -5.62
CA CYS A 193 -3.36 12.51 -6.81
C CYS A 193 -4.43 11.46 -6.49
N ILE A 194 -4.28 10.72 -5.39
CA ILE A 194 -5.29 9.76 -4.93
C ILE A 194 -6.58 10.48 -4.55
N ALA A 195 -6.50 11.55 -3.76
CA ALA A 195 -7.65 12.35 -3.35
C ALA A 195 -8.40 12.95 -4.55
N ASP A 196 -7.67 13.56 -5.48
CA ASP A 196 -8.22 14.14 -6.71
C ASP A 196 -8.90 13.06 -7.57
N HIS A 197 -8.26 11.90 -7.73
CA HIS A 197 -8.82 10.79 -8.49
C HIS A 197 -10.12 10.29 -7.87
N LEU A 198 -10.17 10.11 -6.54
CA LEU A 198 -11.39 9.71 -5.82
C LEU A 198 -12.53 10.70 -6.04
N HIS A 199 -12.24 11.99 -5.98
CA HIS A 199 -13.22 13.03 -6.28
C HIS A 199 -13.73 12.93 -7.72
N LEU A 200 -12.84 12.76 -8.69
CA LEU A 200 -13.20 12.64 -10.09
C LEU A 200 -14.03 11.38 -10.40
N VAL A 201 -13.62 10.20 -9.91
CA VAL A 201 -14.32 8.94 -10.21
C VAL A 201 -15.64 8.77 -9.45
N SER A 202 -15.82 9.50 -8.34
CA SER A 202 -17.09 9.57 -7.61
C SER A 202 -18.07 10.58 -8.21
N SER A 203 -17.83 11.06 -9.44
CA SER A 203 -18.63 12.11 -10.07
C SER A 203 -18.71 13.37 -9.21
N GLN A 204 -17.59 13.72 -8.57
CA GLN A 204 -17.41 14.85 -7.65
C GLN A 204 -18.15 14.72 -6.31
N GLN A 205 -18.88 13.64 -6.07
CA GLN A 205 -19.67 13.49 -4.84
C GLN A 205 -18.85 13.27 -3.57
N LEU A 206 -17.62 12.77 -3.69
CA LEU A 206 -16.75 12.48 -2.56
C LEU A 206 -15.52 13.39 -2.60
N LYS A 207 -15.40 14.28 -1.61
CA LYS A 207 -14.19 15.08 -1.40
C LYS A 207 -13.42 14.52 -0.20
N VAL A 208 -12.18 14.08 -0.40
CA VAL A 208 -11.36 13.57 0.71
C VAL A 208 -11.00 14.72 1.65
N ALA A 209 -11.46 14.64 2.89
CA ALA A 209 -11.17 15.62 3.94
C ALA A 209 -9.86 15.27 4.67
N SER A 210 -9.68 13.99 4.98
CA SER A 210 -8.45 13.46 5.55
C SER A 210 -8.26 11.99 5.17
N MET A 211 -7.01 11.53 5.11
CA MET A 211 -6.71 10.11 4.97
C MET A 211 -5.39 9.73 5.63
N ILE A 212 -5.32 8.49 6.10
CA ILE A 212 -4.11 7.85 6.62
C ILE A 212 -3.81 6.67 5.71
N LEU A 213 -2.70 6.75 4.99
CA LEU A 213 -2.25 5.74 4.04
C LEU A 213 -0.94 5.11 4.53
N ILE A 214 -0.84 3.79 4.40
CA ILE A 214 0.36 3.02 4.74
C ILE A 214 1.08 2.65 3.45
N PHE A 215 2.34 3.06 3.34
CA PHE A 215 3.21 2.77 2.21
C PHE A 215 4.39 1.92 2.62
N LYS A 216 5.00 1.26 1.64
CA LYS A 216 6.26 0.54 1.78
C LYS A 216 7.18 0.80 0.60
N ILE A 217 8.48 0.78 0.86
CA ILE A 217 9.50 0.93 -0.18
C ILE A 217 10.26 -0.39 -0.28
N ASP A 218 10.27 -0.96 -1.47
CA ASP A 218 10.98 -2.21 -1.71
C ASP A 218 12.48 -2.00 -1.98
N ALA A 219 13.22 -3.10 -2.16
CA ALA A 219 14.65 -3.06 -2.47
C ALA A 219 14.98 -2.36 -3.80
N GLY A 220 14.00 -2.18 -4.70
CA GLY A 220 14.13 -1.48 -5.97
C GLY A 220 13.73 0.00 -5.91
N ASP A 221 13.60 0.56 -4.70
CA ASP A 221 13.16 1.93 -4.46
C ASP A 221 11.77 2.24 -5.06
N ARG A 222 10.92 1.23 -5.19
CA ARG A 222 9.54 1.38 -5.64
C ARG A 222 8.61 1.58 -4.45
N VAL A 223 7.70 2.53 -4.58
CA VAL A 223 6.68 2.86 -3.58
C VAL A 223 5.42 2.03 -3.81
N TRP A 224 5.05 1.26 -2.80
CA TRP A 224 3.87 0.42 -2.77
C TRP A 224 2.87 0.97 -1.76
N LEU A 225 1.64 1.25 -2.20
CA LEU A 225 0.51 1.49 -1.31
C LEU A 225 0.06 0.15 -0.73
N LEU A 226 0.17 0.03 0.59
CA LEU A 226 -0.24 -1.15 1.31
C LEU A 226 -1.72 -1.10 1.65
N TRP A 227 -2.17 -0.19 2.51
CA TRP A 227 -3.60 -0.02 2.77
C TRP A 227 -3.89 1.39 3.25
N CYS A 228 -5.18 1.73 3.25
CA CYS A 228 -5.68 2.89 3.94
C CYS A 228 -6.05 2.47 5.36
N GLU A 229 -5.59 3.19 6.37
CA GLU A 229 -5.97 2.93 7.77
C GLU A 229 -7.26 3.68 8.09
N LYS A 230 -7.35 4.93 7.66
CA LYS A 230 -8.47 5.83 7.90
C LYS A 230 -8.70 6.71 6.67
N MET A 231 -9.95 7.00 6.35
CA MET A 231 -10.30 8.00 5.34
C MET A 231 -11.63 8.65 5.71
N GLU A 232 -11.62 9.98 5.70
CA GLU A 232 -12.79 10.83 5.93
C GLU A 232 -13.11 11.55 4.63
N VAL A 233 -14.38 11.51 4.24
CA VAL A 233 -14.88 12.13 3.01
C VAL A 233 -16.05 13.03 3.33
N ASN A 234 -16.08 14.17 2.67
CA ASN A 234 -17.16 15.15 2.71
C ASN A 234 -17.91 15.14 1.38
N ASP A 235 -19.15 15.62 1.40
CA ASP A 235 -19.87 15.97 0.18
C ASP A 235 -19.36 17.32 -0.39
N ASP A 236 -19.90 17.74 -1.54
CA ASP A 236 -19.58 19.03 -2.16
C ASP A 236 -19.95 20.25 -1.29
N GLN A 237 -20.85 20.06 -0.33
CA GLN A 237 -21.26 21.10 0.63
C GLN A 237 -20.34 21.15 1.86
N GLY A 238 -19.37 20.23 1.96
CA GLY A 238 -18.45 20.12 3.10
C GLY A 238 -19.03 19.37 4.29
N ASN A 239 -20.21 18.76 4.17
CA ASN A 239 -20.76 17.94 5.23
C ASN A 239 -20.05 16.58 5.25
N PRO A 240 -19.67 16.07 6.44
CA PRO A 240 -19.06 14.77 6.56
C PRO A 240 -20.05 13.67 6.13
N ILE A 241 -19.68 12.86 5.14
CA ILE A 241 -20.48 11.71 4.71
C ILE A 241 -20.23 10.59 5.71
N ARG A 242 -21.02 10.61 6.79
CA ARG A 242 -21.06 9.53 7.80
C ARG A 242 -21.87 8.37 7.25
N GLY A 243 -21.25 7.56 6.39
CA GLY A 243 -21.86 6.28 6.02
C GLY A 243 -21.74 5.28 7.19
N PRO A 244 -22.73 4.38 7.37
CA PRO A 244 -22.75 3.43 8.48
C PRO A 244 -21.62 2.38 8.44
N ASP A 245 -20.97 2.20 7.28
CA ASP A 245 -19.78 1.36 7.01
C ASP A 245 -19.05 1.90 5.75
N SER A 246 -18.82 3.22 5.70
CA SER A 246 -18.77 4.00 4.46
C SER A 246 -17.67 3.60 3.45
N ILE A 247 -18.09 3.59 2.17
CA ILE A 247 -17.38 3.35 0.89
C ILE A 247 -17.62 1.96 0.26
N THR A 248 -17.78 0.87 1.01
CA THR A 248 -17.94 -0.48 0.38
C THR A 248 -19.38 -0.85 0.00
N ASP A 249 -20.37 -0.48 0.81
CA ASP A 249 -21.74 -0.99 0.62
C ASP A 249 -22.58 -0.19 -0.37
N SER A 250 -22.28 1.09 -0.58
CA SER A 250 -22.97 1.92 -1.59
C SER A 250 -22.52 1.58 -3.02
N VAL A 251 -21.24 1.25 -3.23
CA VAL A 251 -20.65 0.98 -4.56
C VAL A 251 -21.12 -0.34 -5.16
N ILE A 252 -21.36 -1.36 -4.33
CA ILE A 252 -21.88 -2.65 -4.82
C ILE A 252 -23.32 -2.49 -5.34
N LYS A 253 -24.10 -1.54 -4.81
CA LYS A 253 -25.48 -1.31 -5.24
C LYS A 253 -25.61 -0.34 -6.43
N THR A 254 -24.65 0.56 -6.67
CA THR A 254 -24.72 1.57 -7.74
C THR A 254 -23.94 1.24 -9.01
N SER A 255 -23.29 0.07 -9.10
CA SER A 255 -22.56 -0.35 -10.31
C SER A 255 -23.43 -0.90 -11.46
N HIS A 256 -24.75 -0.66 -11.43
CA HIS A 256 -25.52 -0.72 -12.68
C HIS A 256 -25.14 0.49 -13.54
N PRO A 257 -24.77 0.30 -14.82
CA PRO A 257 -24.56 1.42 -15.71
C PRO A 257 -25.86 2.21 -15.78
N ILE A 258 -25.84 3.44 -15.26
CA ILE A 258 -26.89 4.42 -15.52
C ILE A 258 -26.90 4.57 -17.04
N ALA A 259 -27.90 3.97 -17.69
CA ALA A 259 -28.16 4.19 -19.10
C ALA A 259 -28.23 5.71 -19.32
N PRO A 260 -27.60 6.26 -20.36
CA PRO A 260 -27.68 7.69 -20.62
C PRO A 260 -29.16 8.04 -20.79
N SER A 261 -29.67 8.82 -19.83
CA SER A 261 -31.00 9.43 -19.92
C SER A 261 -31.02 10.32 -21.15
N SER A 262 -31.66 9.83 -22.22
CA SER A 262 -31.93 10.56 -23.44
C SER A 262 -32.90 11.70 -23.18
N THR A 263 -32.42 12.81 -22.61
CA THR A 263 -33.13 14.09 -22.70
C THR A 263 -32.70 14.76 -23.99
N ALA A 264 -33.20 14.24 -25.11
CA ALA A 264 -33.11 14.90 -26.40
C ALA A 264 -34.06 16.11 -26.38
N LEU A 265 -33.48 17.30 -26.50
CA LEU A 265 -34.20 18.53 -26.80
C LEU A 265 -34.90 18.38 -28.15
N ASN A 266 -36.25 18.41 -28.12
CA ASN A 266 -37.09 18.59 -29.28
C ASN A 266 -36.76 19.93 -29.95
N MET A 267 -36.05 19.89 -31.08
CA MET A 267 -36.12 20.94 -32.09
C MET A 267 -36.88 20.40 -33.30
N SER A 268 -38.12 20.88 -33.41
CA SER A 268 -39.04 20.62 -34.50
C SER A 268 -38.57 21.29 -35.78
N LEU A 269 -38.19 20.49 -36.77
CA LEU A 269 -38.22 20.86 -38.19
C LEU A 269 -38.68 19.61 -38.95
N ASN A 270 -39.92 19.62 -39.42
CA ASN A 270 -40.46 18.59 -40.30
C ASN A 270 -40.79 19.25 -41.63
N SER A 271 -40.05 18.83 -42.67
CA SER A 271 -40.36 19.02 -44.08
C SER A 271 -40.57 17.64 -44.70
N ASN A 272 -41.79 17.44 -45.19
CA ASN A 272 -42.28 16.66 -46.34
C ASN A 272 -41.48 15.49 -46.98
N GLU A 273 -42.32 14.61 -47.56
CA GLU A 273 -42.06 13.57 -48.58
C GLU A 273 -41.47 12.26 -48.06
N ALA A 274 -41.84 11.07 -48.56
CA ALA A 274 -42.91 10.54 -49.41
C ALA A 274 -42.64 9.01 -49.45
N ASP A 275 -43.66 8.22 -49.83
CA ASP A 275 -43.54 6.85 -50.38
C ASP A 275 -42.97 5.74 -49.47
N SER A 276 -43.37 4.47 -49.57
CA SER A 276 -44.46 3.74 -50.22
C SER A 276 -44.37 2.28 -49.69
N ASP A 277 -45.42 1.51 -49.95
CA ASP A 277 -45.47 0.04 -49.99
C ASP A 277 -45.45 -0.74 -48.64
N ASP A 278 -46.62 -1.10 -48.09
CA ASP A 278 -47.60 -2.14 -48.47
C ASP A 278 -47.09 -3.61 -48.41
N GLN A 279 -47.66 -4.33 -47.44
CA GLN A 279 -48.14 -5.73 -47.50
C GLN A 279 -47.05 -6.83 -47.47
N ASP A 280 -47.19 -7.98 -46.79
CA ASP A 280 -48.41 -8.69 -46.44
C ASP A 280 -48.16 -9.82 -45.41
N GLU A 281 -49.26 -10.18 -44.75
CA GLU A 281 -49.68 -11.46 -44.15
C GLU A 281 -48.70 -12.42 -43.40
N LYS A 282 -48.88 -12.67 -42.09
CA LYS A 282 -49.88 -13.54 -41.38
C LYS A 282 -49.43 -15.02 -41.23
N PRO A 283 -50.00 -15.82 -40.28
CA PRO A 283 -49.22 -16.23 -39.10
C PRO A 283 -49.40 -17.76 -38.80
N PRO A 284 -49.46 -18.29 -37.55
CA PRO A 284 -48.77 -19.55 -37.21
C PRO A 284 -49.74 -20.70 -36.89
N ARG A 285 -49.21 -21.93 -36.71
CA ARG A 285 -49.81 -23.08 -35.99
C ARG A 285 -48.75 -24.20 -35.93
N SER A 286 -48.21 -24.51 -34.75
CA SER A 286 -48.71 -25.46 -33.73
C SER A 286 -48.44 -26.94 -34.03
N SER A 287 -47.66 -27.57 -33.14
CA SER A 287 -47.73 -28.98 -32.66
C SER A 287 -47.67 -30.10 -33.70
N THR A 288 -46.99 -31.23 -33.52
CA THR A 288 -47.09 -32.21 -32.42
C THR A 288 -46.18 -33.40 -32.79
N LEU A 289 -45.61 -34.11 -31.79
CA LEU A 289 -45.34 -35.58 -31.76
C LEU A 289 -44.38 -36.16 -32.85
N SER A 290 -43.52 -37.16 -32.67
CA SER A 290 -43.25 -38.18 -31.66
C SER A 290 -42.20 -39.15 -32.27
N ARG A 291 -41.67 -40.06 -31.45
CA ARG A 291 -41.02 -41.36 -31.82
C ARG A 291 -39.61 -41.28 -32.42
N THR A 292 -38.68 -42.22 -32.22
CA THR A 292 -38.56 -43.48 -31.45
C THR A 292 -37.11 -43.97 -31.54
N ASN A 293 -36.66 -44.65 -30.49
CA ASN A 293 -35.86 -45.90 -30.42
C ASN A 293 -34.54 -46.11 -31.19
N GLY A 294 -33.61 -46.74 -30.46
CA GLY A 294 -32.62 -47.73 -30.94
C GLY A 294 -31.21 -47.44 -30.38
N SER A 295 -30.79 -47.94 -29.21
CA SER A 295 -30.40 -49.32 -28.80
C SER A 295 -29.11 -49.85 -29.45
N GLU A 296 -28.12 -50.17 -28.60
CA GLU A 296 -27.16 -51.31 -28.61
C GLU A 296 -25.97 -50.91 -27.71
N GLU A 297 -25.82 -51.45 -26.49
CA GLU A 297 -25.29 -52.78 -26.08
C GLU A 297 -23.76 -52.84 -25.99
N GLY A 298 -23.27 -53.40 -24.88
CA GLY A 298 -21.85 -53.64 -24.62
C GLY A 298 -21.53 -53.77 -23.12
N ASP A 299 -21.90 -54.92 -22.56
CA ASP A 299 -21.58 -55.39 -21.20
C ASP A 299 -20.07 -55.59 -20.96
N GLU A 300 -19.63 -55.48 -19.70
CA GLU A 300 -18.84 -56.55 -19.06
C GLU A 300 -18.81 -56.43 -17.53
N GLU A 301 -19.06 -57.57 -16.92
CA GLU A 301 -19.31 -57.91 -15.52
C GLU A 301 -17.99 -58.32 -14.83
N PHE A 302 -17.81 -58.07 -13.53
CA PHE A 302 -17.17 -59.05 -12.62
C PHE A 302 -17.42 -58.71 -11.14
N ALA A 303 -17.77 -59.76 -10.39
CA ALA A 303 -18.30 -59.74 -9.03
C ALA A 303 -17.29 -60.20 -7.95
N PHE A 304 -17.82 -60.29 -6.72
CA PHE A 304 -17.29 -60.82 -5.44
C PHE A 304 -16.56 -59.81 -4.53
N GLY A 305 -16.78 -59.75 -3.22
CA GLY A 305 -17.57 -60.57 -2.29
C GLY A 305 -17.34 -60.05 -0.86
N ALA A 306 -18.34 -60.21 0.00
CA ALA A 306 -18.37 -59.71 1.37
C ALA A 306 -17.63 -60.60 2.38
N THR A 307 -17.10 -60.00 3.46
CA THR A 307 -17.15 -60.55 4.84
C THR A 307 -16.74 -59.50 5.90
N LYS A 308 -17.57 -59.34 6.95
CA LYS A 308 -17.20 -58.84 8.31
C LYS A 308 -16.78 -60.06 9.17
N PRO A 309 -16.11 -59.92 10.35
CA PRO A 309 -16.73 -59.52 11.64
C PRO A 309 -15.80 -58.68 12.57
N SER A 310 -16.33 -57.69 13.31
CA SER A 310 -16.59 -57.67 14.78
C SER A 310 -15.38 -57.74 15.71
N GLU A 311 -15.18 -56.71 16.55
CA GLU A 311 -14.79 -56.89 17.95
C GLU A 311 -15.17 -55.66 18.82
N ARG A 312 -15.63 -55.96 20.04
CA ARG A 312 -16.15 -55.08 21.11
C ARG A 312 -15.01 -54.69 22.05
N PHE A 313 -15.02 -53.53 22.72
CA PHE A 313 -15.37 -53.30 24.15
C PHE A 313 -14.59 -52.03 24.64
N PRO A 314 -14.81 -51.47 25.85
CA PRO A 314 -16.06 -50.99 26.46
C PRO A 314 -15.99 -49.48 26.85
N LEU A 315 -17.18 -48.97 27.21
CA LEU A 315 -17.43 -47.72 27.92
C LEU A 315 -17.21 -47.87 29.44
N SER A 316 -16.64 -46.83 30.05
CA SER A 316 -16.86 -46.35 31.43
C SER A 316 -16.41 -44.88 31.42
N GLY A 317 -17.11 -43.85 31.90
CA GLY A 317 -18.15 -43.73 32.91
C GLY A 317 -17.81 -42.49 33.77
N SER A 318 -18.81 -41.76 34.24
CA SER A 318 -18.76 -40.54 35.11
C SER A 318 -18.58 -39.22 34.35
N SER A 319 -19.61 -38.41 34.12
CA SER A 319 -20.47 -37.69 35.07
C SER A 319 -19.67 -36.78 36.01
N ARG A 320 -19.71 -35.47 35.78
CA ARG A 320 -20.15 -34.48 36.76
C ARG A 320 -20.29 -33.09 36.13
N ASP A 321 -21.51 -32.57 36.22
CA ASP A 321 -21.83 -31.15 36.19
C ASP A 321 -21.02 -30.41 37.27
N GLU A 322 -20.57 -29.20 36.99
CA GLU A 322 -20.59 -28.12 37.97
C GLU A 322 -20.45 -26.75 37.28
N TYR A 323 -21.53 -25.98 37.42
CA TYR A 323 -21.64 -24.55 37.16
C TYR A 323 -20.53 -23.78 37.87
N TYR A 324 -19.93 -22.80 37.20
CA TYR A 324 -19.25 -21.68 37.85
C TYR A 324 -19.77 -20.38 37.24
N GLU A 325 -20.87 -19.88 37.81
CA GLU A 325 -21.18 -18.46 37.82
C GLU A 325 -20.47 -17.88 39.06
N GLY A 326 -19.36 -17.18 38.84
CA GLY A 326 -18.67 -16.39 39.85
C GLY A 326 -18.85 -14.92 39.53
N GLU A 327 -19.77 -14.28 40.23
CA GLU A 327 -19.94 -12.83 40.27
C GLU A 327 -18.77 -12.19 41.04
N ASP A 328 -18.05 -11.26 40.41
CA ASP A 328 -17.09 -10.40 41.11
C ASP A 328 -17.81 -9.17 41.69
N PRO A 329 -17.72 -8.90 43.01
CA PRO A 329 -18.24 -7.68 43.59
C PRO A 329 -17.26 -6.51 43.40
N VAL A 330 -17.76 -5.47 42.73
CA VAL A 330 -17.17 -4.15 42.65
C VAL A 330 -17.17 -3.51 44.05
N MET A 331 -16.00 -3.42 44.68
CA MET A 331 -15.76 -2.52 45.81
C MET A 331 -14.94 -1.31 45.34
N ARG A 332 -15.58 -0.15 45.39
CA ARG A 332 -14.94 1.17 45.38
C ARG A 332 -14.30 1.42 46.74
N SER A 333 -13.08 1.95 46.75
CA SER A 333 -12.63 2.88 47.79
C SER A 333 -11.71 3.94 47.20
N ASN A 334 -12.03 5.18 47.57
CA ASN A 334 -11.32 6.42 47.30
C ASN A 334 -10.09 6.57 48.19
N SER A 335 -9.33 7.65 47.90
CA SER A 335 -8.27 8.33 48.68
C SER A 335 -6.85 7.83 48.41
N SER A 336 -5.80 8.64 48.37
CA SER A 336 -5.56 10.08 48.32
C SER A 336 -4.04 10.27 48.28
N ALA A 337 -3.55 11.33 47.62
CA ALA A 337 -2.31 12.06 47.90
C ALA A 337 -0.95 11.31 48.00
N SER A 338 -0.04 11.60 47.08
CA SER A 338 1.39 11.94 47.33
C SER A 338 2.04 12.28 45.99
N GLU A 339 2.45 13.53 45.82
CA GLU A 339 3.85 14.00 45.87
C GLU A 339 4.61 13.77 44.56
N GLY A 340 5.07 14.90 44.01
CA GLY A 340 5.79 14.97 42.75
C GLY A 340 7.18 14.36 42.84
N VAL A 341 7.56 13.68 41.77
CA VAL A 341 8.95 13.38 41.45
C VAL A 341 9.10 13.60 39.95
N GLU A 342 9.92 14.58 39.58
CA GLU A 342 10.39 14.79 38.21
C GLU A 342 11.21 13.56 37.78
N ALA A 343 10.69 12.80 36.81
CA ALA A 343 11.43 11.72 36.17
C ALA A 343 12.18 12.27 34.95
N MET A 344 13.51 12.30 35.03
CA MET A 344 14.39 12.46 33.87
C MET A 344 14.37 11.17 33.05
N ASP A 345 13.86 11.27 31.81
CA ASP A 345 13.92 10.18 30.84
C ASP A 345 15.36 9.95 30.34
N HIS A 346 15.88 8.77 30.67
CA HIS A 346 17.10 8.22 30.09
C HIS A 346 16.77 7.46 28.80
N ILE A 347 17.04 8.08 27.66
CA ILE A 347 17.04 7.41 26.35
C ILE A 347 18.31 6.54 26.26
N LEU A 348 18.16 5.23 26.46
CA LEU A 348 19.17 4.22 26.13
C LEU A 348 18.97 3.77 24.68
N ILE A 349 19.92 4.10 23.80
CA ILE A 349 20.01 3.53 22.45
C ILE A 349 21.07 2.42 22.48
N PRO A 350 20.77 1.16 22.09
CA PRO A 350 21.77 0.11 22.08
C PRO A 350 22.81 0.33 20.95
N ALA A 351 24.08 0.43 21.36
CA ALA A 351 25.23 0.51 20.49
C ALA A 351 25.54 -0.87 19.89
N GLY A 352 25.06 -1.14 18.67
CA GLY A 352 25.24 -2.46 18.06
C GLY A 352 24.96 -2.55 16.57
N ALA A 353 25.29 -1.54 15.77
CA ALA A 353 25.34 -1.67 14.31
C ALA A 353 26.13 -0.51 13.70
N LEU A 354 27.39 -0.74 13.31
CA LEU A 354 28.08 -0.09 12.18
C LEU A 354 29.59 -0.39 12.26
N ASP A 355 29.97 -1.61 11.85
CA ASP A 355 31.34 -1.88 11.44
C ASP A 355 31.28 -2.68 10.14
N ARG A 356 31.32 -1.95 9.01
CA ARG A 356 31.60 -2.41 7.63
C ARG A 356 31.20 -1.32 6.63
N LEU A 357 31.96 -0.22 6.56
CA LEU A 357 31.99 0.67 5.39
C LEU A 357 33.30 1.49 5.41
N ALA A 358 34.43 0.79 5.43
CA ALA A 358 35.74 1.39 5.18
C ALA A 358 36.66 0.34 4.55
N ARG A 359 36.51 0.11 3.24
CA ARG A 359 37.52 -0.46 2.33
C ARG A 359 36.90 -0.66 0.95
N LYS A 360 37.12 0.30 0.04
CA LYS A 360 37.48 0.09 -1.37
C LYS A 360 37.45 1.43 -2.11
N ASP A 361 38.57 2.14 -2.03
CA ASP A 361 39.00 3.08 -3.06
C ASP A 361 40.47 2.79 -3.35
N SER A 362 40.76 2.07 -4.43
CA SER A 362 42.00 2.25 -5.19
C SER A 362 41.92 1.62 -6.58
N ALA A 363 42.36 2.42 -7.54
CA ALA A 363 42.87 2.09 -8.88
C ALA A 363 41.86 1.77 -10.01
N VAL A 364 41.56 2.77 -10.85
CA VAL A 364 41.38 2.56 -12.30
C VAL A 364 42.09 3.68 -13.08
N ASN A 365 42.98 3.25 -13.97
CA ASN A 365 43.77 4.00 -14.96
C ASN A 365 42.89 4.62 -16.07
N PRO A 366 43.23 5.78 -16.67
CA PRO A 366 42.53 6.31 -17.83
C PRO A 366 43.18 5.81 -19.13
N VAL A 367 42.43 5.05 -19.94
CA VAL A 367 42.82 4.72 -21.33
C VAL A 367 42.06 5.62 -22.30
N ALA A 368 42.84 6.18 -23.23
CA ALA A 368 42.47 7.12 -24.28
C ALA A 368 41.26 6.69 -25.14
N ARG A 369 40.37 7.64 -25.44
CA ARG A 369 39.38 7.51 -26.50
C ARG A 369 39.78 8.36 -27.72
N SER A 370 40.21 7.65 -28.74
CA SER A 370 40.44 8.11 -30.11
C SER A 370 39.14 8.60 -30.75
N ARG A 371 39.21 9.76 -31.40
CA ARG A 371 38.14 10.36 -32.21
C ARG A 371 38.19 9.75 -33.61
N HIS A 372 37.16 9.00 -34.00
CA HIS A 372 36.91 8.70 -35.42
C HIS A 372 35.90 9.67 -36.01
N ARG A 373 36.43 10.50 -36.90
CA ARG A 373 35.79 11.47 -37.78
C ARG A 373 35.30 10.70 -39.01
N LYS A 374 33.99 10.51 -39.17
CA LYS A 374 33.41 10.04 -40.44
C LYS A 374 33.16 11.25 -41.34
N VAL A 375 33.94 11.30 -42.41
CA VAL A 375 33.72 12.09 -43.62
C VAL A 375 32.70 11.34 -44.45
N ASN A 376 31.60 11.99 -44.84
CA ASN A 376 30.80 11.58 -45.99
C ASN A 376 30.57 12.84 -46.84
N SER A 377 31.15 12.79 -48.04
CA SER A 377 30.98 13.72 -49.15
C SER A 377 30.04 13.12 -50.18
N SER A 378 29.65 13.98 -51.13
CA SER A 378 28.95 13.77 -52.41
C SER A 378 27.52 13.28 -52.34
N ASP A 379 26.61 13.66 -53.23
CA ASP A 379 26.42 14.75 -54.22
C ASP A 379 25.06 14.34 -54.83
N ASP A 380 24.12 15.26 -55.01
CA ASP A 380 23.34 15.41 -56.25
C ASP A 380 22.11 16.33 -56.10
N PRO A 381 21.62 16.94 -57.21
CA PRO A 381 20.97 18.23 -57.19
C PRO A 381 19.49 18.24 -57.61
N ALA A 382 18.88 19.41 -57.37
CA ALA A 382 17.80 20.06 -58.13
C ALA A 382 16.37 19.49 -58.12
N SER A 383 15.46 20.21 -57.46
CA SER A 383 14.18 20.74 -58.01
C SER A 383 13.50 21.57 -56.91
N SER A 384 13.47 22.91 -56.97
CA SER A 384 12.46 23.71 -57.66
C SER A 384 11.01 23.32 -57.31
N THR A 385 10.41 24.01 -56.33
CA THR A 385 9.15 24.77 -56.49
C THR A 385 8.94 25.64 -55.26
N GLY A 386 8.81 26.94 -55.48
CA GLY A 386 8.60 27.94 -54.44
C GLY A 386 7.18 27.98 -53.90
N TYR A 387 7.06 28.36 -52.63
CA TYR A 387 5.92 29.09 -52.09
C TYR A 387 6.45 30.18 -51.15
N ASP A 388 6.27 31.42 -51.60
CA ASP A 388 6.61 32.66 -50.95
C ASP A 388 5.56 32.97 -49.86
N ARG A 389 5.91 32.72 -48.58
CA ARG A 389 5.16 33.23 -47.42
C ARG A 389 5.99 34.32 -46.75
N LYS A 390 5.63 35.56 -47.06
CA LYS A 390 6.09 36.78 -46.39
C LYS A 390 5.65 36.78 -44.91
N ASP A 391 6.55 36.33 -44.04
CA ASP A 391 6.47 36.56 -42.60
C ASP A 391 6.78 38.04 -42.30
N ARG A 392 5.75 38.83 -41.99
CA ARG A 392 5.90 40.06 -41.21
C ARG A 392 6.26 39.66 -39.78
N ARG A 393 7.53 39.74 -39.42
CA ARG A 393 7.98 39.69 -38.01
C ARG A 393 8.03 41.10 -37.45
N ASP A 394 7.17 41.36 -36.49
CA ASP A 394 7.17 42.58 -35.68
C ASP A 394 8.48 42.67 -34.86
N PRO A 395 9.16 43.84 -34.83
CA PRO A 395 10.44 44.01 -34.15
C PRO A 395 10.33 44.24 -32.62
N ILE A 396 9.26 43.81 -31.97
CA ILE A 396 9.02 44.01 -30.53
C ILE A 396 9.12 42.67 -29.79
N SER A 397 10.34 42.17 -29.52
CA SER A 397 10.54 40.99 -28.63
C SER A 397 12.00 40.75 -28.20
N ARG A 398 12.98 41.50 -28.73
CA ARG A 398 14.39 41.27 -28.36
C ARG A 398 14.73 41.70 -26.92
N SER A 399 14.02 42.66 -26.33
CA SER A 399 14.22 43.07 -24.93
C SER A 399 13.78 42.00 -23.92
N ASP A 400 12.62 41.40 -24.14
CA ASP A 400 12.01 40.47 -23.17
C ASP A 400 12.77 39.13 -23.09
N ASN A 401 13.37 38.70 -24.20
CA ASN A 401 14.19 37.49 -24.22
C ASN A 401 15.55 37.66 -23.52
N VAL A 402 16.07 38.89 -23.44
CA VAL A 402 17.30 39.17 -22.67
C VAL A 402 16.97 39.23 -21.17
N GLN A 403 15.88 39.89 -20.81
CA GLN A 403 15.41 39.96 -19.42
C GLN A 403 15.12 38.58 -18.82
N ARG A 404 14.42 37.70 -19.56
CA ARG A 404 14.13 36.32 -19.09
C ARG A 404 15.39 35.45 -18.95
N LYS A 405 16.42 35.67 -19.77
CA LYS A 405 17.70 34.95 -19.64
C LYS A 405 18.50 35.40 -18.41
N LEU A 406 18.44 36.69 -18.07
CA LEU A 406 19.07 37.21 -16.85
C LEU A 406 18.36 36.68 -15.59
N GLU A 407 17.03 36.70 -15.56
CA GLU A 407 16.24 36.16 -14.44
C GLU A 407 16.42 34.65 -14.23
N ALA A 408 16.58 33.89 -15.32
CA ALA A 408 16.86 32.46 -15.24
C ALA A 408 18.26 32.16 -14.66
N GLY A 409 19.26 33.00 -14.98
CA GLY A 409 20.61 32.90 -14.43
C GLY A 409 20.66 33.16 -12.93
N ASP A 410 19.94 34.19 -12.46
CA ASP A 410 19.89 34.55 -11.04
C ASP A 410 19.18 33.48 -10.20
N LYS A 411 18.10 32.89 -10.70
CA LYS A 411 17.42 31.77 -10.02
C LYS A 411 18.32 30.54 -9.91
N GLN A 412 19.09 30.23 -10.95
CA GLN A 412 20.03 29.10 -10.92
C GLN A 412 21.20 29.33 -9.96
N SER A 413 21.69 30.58 -9.88
CA SER A 413 22.73 30.99 -8.92
C SER A 413 22.22 30.90 -7.47
N SER A 414 21.01 31.39 -7.20
CA SER A 414 20.37 31.29 -5.88
C SER A 414 20.20 29.84 -5.43
N PHE A 415 19.71 28.96 -6.31
CA PHE A 415 19.52 27.55 -6.00
C PHE A 415 20.84 26.83 -5.69
N ARG A 416 21.92 27.14 -6.41
CA ARG A 416 23.26 26.60 -6.11
C ARG A 416 23.79 27.03 -4.74
N ARG A 417 23.56 28.29 -4.34
CA ARG A 417 23.95 28.78 -3.00
C ARG A 417 23.18 28.03 -1.91
N GLN A 418 21.88 27.83 -2.10
CA GLN A 418 21.04 27.10 -1.16
C GLN A 418 21.51 25.65 -0.96
N ILE A 419 21.89 24.94 -2.03
CA ILE A 419 22.44 23.58 -1.93
C ILE A 419 23.75 23.55 -1.13
N VAL A 420 24.64 24.52 -1.37
CA VAL A 420 25.94 24.59 -0.67
C VAL A 420 25.74 24.89 0.81
N GLU A 421 24.82 25.79 1.13
CA GLU A 421 24.47 26.15 2.52
C GLU A 421 23.81 24.97 3.25
N GLU A 422 22.88 24.28 2.61
CA GLU A 422 22.26 23.07 3.17
C GLU A 422 23.30 21.97 3.45
N LYS A 423 24.23 21.76 2.52
CA LYS A 423 25.33 20.81 2.72
C LYS A 423 26.20 21.18 3.92
N ARG A 424 26.53 22.47 4.07
CA ARG A 424 27.30 22.99 5.22
C ARG A 424 26.57 22.77 6.55
N LEU A 425 25.26 23.03 6.58
CA LEU A 425 24.43 22.81 7.79
C LEU A 425 24.37 21.32 8.17
N ARG A 426 24.25 20.42 7.18
CA ARG A 426 24.29 18.97 7.41
C ARG A 426 25.63 18.51 7.97
N GLU A 427 26.75 19.03 7.46
CA GLU A 427 28.09 18.74 7.97
C GLU A 427 28.27 19.23 9.42
N GLN A 428 27.77 20.43 9.75
CA GLN A 428 27.77 20.95 11.12
C GLN A 428 26.93 20.10 12.08
N ALA A 429 25.73 19.69 11.67
CA ALA A 429 24.87 18.82 12.47
C ALA A 429 25.54 17.45 12.73
N GLN A 430 26.21 16.88 11.74
CA GLN A 430 26.97 15.63 11.91
C GLN A 430 28.13 15.79 12.90
N GLN A 431 28.85 16.92 12.87
CA GLN A 431 29.91 17.20 13.83
C GLN A 431 29.36 17.35 15.26
N GLN A 432 28.22 18.02 15.44
CA GLN A 432 27.56 18.12 16.74
C GLN A 432 27.13 16.75 17.27
N ILE A 433 26.55 15.89 16.43
CA ILE A 433 26.17 14.52 16.82
C ILE A 433 27.40 13.72 17.28
N LEU A 434 28.53 13.83 16.58
CA LEU A 434 29.78 13.17 16.96
C LEU A 434 30.31 13.67 18.31
N GLN A 435 30.29 14.99 18.54
CA GLN A 435 30.69 15.59 19.82
C GLN A 435 29.80 15.10 20.98
N THR A 436 28.48 15.09 20.79
CA THR A 436 27.53 14.59 21.80
C THR A 436 27.76 13.11 22.10
N ARG A 437 28.04 12.28 21.09
CA ARG A 437 28.37 10.85 21.29
C ARG A 437 29.65 10.66 22.12
N GLU A 438 30.68 11.46 21.88
CA GLU A 438 31.92 11.39 22.66
C GLU A 438 31.71 11.85 24.12
N LEU A 439 30.86 12.86 24.35
CA LEU A 439 30.47 13.26 25.70
C LEU A 439 29.67 12.15 26.42
N LEU A 440 28.75 11.50 25.72
CA LEU A 440 27.98 10.38 26.27
C LEU A 440 28.90 9.23 26.69
N LYS A 441 29.81 8.78 25.82
CA LYS A 441 30.81 7.75 26.15
C LYS A 441 31.66 8.11 27.37
N ARG A 442 32.08 9.38 27.49
CA ARG A 442 32.83 9.87 28.66
C ARG A 442 32.00 9.82 29.94
N SER A 443 30.70 10.16 29.86
CA SER A 443 29.80 10.08 31.01
C SER A 443 29.54 8.63 31.45
N GLU A 444 29.35 7.71 30.50
CA GLU A 444 29.20 6.27 30.77
C GLU A 444 30.45 5.68 31.41
N ALA A 445 31.64 6.02 30.91
CA ALA A 445 32.90 5.60 31.50
C ALA A 445 33.06 6.09 32.96
N LYS A 446 32.68 7.35 33.24
CA LYS A 446 32.67 7.90 34.60
C LYS A 446 31.65 7.18 35.50
N ALA A 447 30.45 6.91 35.01
CA ALA A 447 29.42 6.19 35.76
C ALA A 447 29.86 4.76 36.09
N ASN A 448 30.48 4.07 35.14
CA ASN A 448 31.03 2.72 35.34
C ASN A 448 32.20 2.72 36.35
N ALA A 449 33.09 3.71 36.29
CA ALA A 449 34.16 3.86 37.26
C ALA A 449 33.60 4.12 38.69
N LEU A 450 32.55 4.93 38.82
CA LEU A 450 31.87 5.17 40.09
C LEU A 450 31.24 3.89 40.65
N LYS A 451 30.52 3.14 39.81
CA LYS A 451 29.93 1.83 40.18
C LYS A 451 31.01 0.83 40.64
N ALA A 452 32.16 0.79 39.96
CA ALA A 452 33.27 -0.07 40.37
C ALA A 452 33.84 0.33 41.73
N ARG A 453 33.97 1.63 42.03
CA ARG A 453 34.43 2.12 43.34
C ARG A 453 33.44 1.81 44.46
N LEU A 454 32.13 1.90 44.19
CA LEU A 454 31.10 1.53 45.16
C LEU A 454 31.17 0.04 45.51
N ARG A 455 31.31 -0.85 44.52
CA ARG A 455 31.47 -2.30 44.75
C ARG A 455 32.70 -2.63 45.61
N LEU A 456 33.82 -1.94 45.39
CA LEU A 456 35.03 -2.12 46.22
C LEU A 456 34.81 -1.63 47.66
N ALA A 457 34.08 -0.53 47.86
CA ALA A 457 33.75 -0.02 49.18
C ALA A 457 32.81 -0.95 49.97
N GLU A 458 31.83 -1.56 49.29
CA GLU A 458 30.91 -2.53 49.88
C GLU A 458 31.63 -3.83 50.29
N GLY A 459 32.55 -4.33 49.45
CA GLY A 459 33.37 -5.50 49.78
C GLY A 459 34.24 -5.30 51.02
N ASN A 460 34.80 -4.11 51.22
CA ASN A 460 35.62 -3.81 52.39
C ASN A 460 34.81 -3.65 53.69
N LYS A 461 33.54 -3.23 53.61
CA LYS A 461 32.65 -3.18 54.79
C LYS A 461 32.25 -4.58 55.29
N ALA A 462 32.16 -5.56 54.40
CA ALA A 462 31.84 -6.94 54.77
C ALA A 462 33.02 -7.69 55.42
N ALA A 463 34.25 -7.15 55.36
CA ALA A 463 35.46 -7.77 55.87
C ALA A 463 35.96 -7.17 57.20
N ALA A 464 35.22 -6.24 57.81
CA ALA A 464 35.52 -5.73 59.15
C ALA A 464 34.78 -6.60 60.21
N PRO A 465 35.50 -7.31 61.10
CA PRO A 465 34.91 -8.15 62.14
C PRO A 465 34.19 -7.35 63.24
#